data_AF-A0A6L3X5X7-F1
#
_entry.id   AF-A0A6L3X5X7-F1
#
_cell.length_a   1.000
_cell.length_b   1.000
_cell.length_c   1.000
_cell.angle_alpha   90.00
_cell.angle_beta   90.00
_cell.angle_gamma   90.00
#
_symmetry.space_group_name_H-M   'P 1'
#
loop_
_entity.id
_entity.type
_entity.pdbx_description
1 polymer ?
#
loop_
_entity_poly.entity_id
_entity_poly.type
_entity_poly.pdbx_seq_one_letter_code
_entity_poly.pdbx_strand_id
1 'polypeptide(L)'
;VYNIAFENGEKVQDLQVVGTCGKRNTGTSVHFWPDESFFDSPRFSVSRLTHLLKAKAVLCPGVEITFKDHVNNTEQSWRYEKGLNDYLCEAVNGLPTLPEKPFVGNFEGDTEAVD
;
A
#
# COMPACT_ATOMS: atom_id res chain seq x y z
N VAL A 1 -13.51 12.45 -15.14
CA VAL A 1 -12.18 12.67 -14.53
C VAL A 1 -12.17 14.06 -13.96
N TYR A 2 -11.83 14.18 -12.68
CA TYR A 2 -11.80 15.44 -11.96
C TYR A 2 -10.38 15.75 -11.50
N ASN A 3 -10.04 17.03 -11.38
CA ASN A 3 -8.76 17.49 -10.81
C ASN A 3 -8.98 18.65 -9.85
N ILE A 4 -8.16 18.69 -8.80
CA ILE A 4 -8.08 19.77 -7.81
C ILE A 4 -6.61 19.87 -7.37
N ALA A 5 -6.12 21.07 -7.03
CA ALA A 5 -4.73 21.28 -6.63
C ALA A 5 -4.60 22.21 -5.43
N PHE A 6 -3.57 21.97 -4.63
CA PHE A 6 -3.25 22.69 -3.41
C PHE A 6 -1.75 22.98 -3.37
N GLU A 7 -1.37 24.13 -2.81
CA GLU A 7 0.01 24.51 -2.55
C GLU A 7 0.10 25.10 -1.14
N ASN A 8 1.10 24.68 -0.36
CA ASN A 8 1.31 25.15 1.02
C ASN A 8 0.07 25.02 1.93
N GLY A 9 -0.77 24.01 1.68
CA GLY A 9 -2.03 23.77 2.41
C GLY A 9 -3.23 24.57 1.90
N GLU A 10 -3.03 25.53 1.00
CA GLU A 10 -4.08 26.37 0.44
C GLU A 10 -4.56 25.85 -0.92
N LYS A 11 -5.85 25.98 -1.20
CA LYS A 11 -6.42 25.59 -2.49
C LYS A 11 -5.99 26.59 -3.57
N VAL A 12 -5.27 26.10 -4.59
CA VAL A 12 -4.82 26.93 -5.73
C VAL A 12 -5.62 26.69 -7.01
N GLN A 13 -6.35 25.57 -7.07
CA GLN A 13 -7.19 25.24 -8.20
C GLN A 13 -8.51 24.66 -7.71
N ASP A 14 -9.63 25.18 -8.23
CA ASP A 14 -10.94 24.64 -7.96
C ASP A 14 -11.14 23.25 -8.58
N LEU A 15 -12.07 22.49 -8.00
CA LEU A 15 -12.46 21.20 -8.55
C LEU A 15 -13.03 21.38 -9.96
N GLN A 16 -12.40 20.77 -10.94
CA GLN A 16 -12.79 20.86 -12.33
C GLN A 16 -12.85 19.51 -13.02
N VAL A 17 -13.72 19.40 -14.03
CA VAL A 17 -13.77 18.24 -14.92
C VAL A 17 -12.65 18.37 -15.95
N VAL A 18 -11.68 17.46 -15.92
CA VAL A 18 -10.53 17.46 -16.85
C VAL A 18 -10.65 16.40 -17.95
N GLY A 19 -11.71 15.60 -17.93
CA GLY A 19 -11.93 14.58 -18.96
C GLY A 19 -13.05 13.61 -18.62
N THR A 20 -13.27 12.64 -19.49
CA THR A 20 -14.27 11.58 -19.35
C THR A 20 -13.59 10.22 -19.14
N CYS A 21 -14.31 9.28 -18.51
CA CYS A 21 -13.86 7.91 -18.33
C CYS A 21 -15.06 6.95 -18.44
N GLY A 22 -14.79 5.66 -18.65
CA GLY A 22 -15.84 4.64 -18.67
C GLY A 22 -16.58 4.53 -17.33
N LYS A 23 -17.86 4.16 -17.35
CA LYS A 23 -18.73 4.16 -16.16
C LYS A 23 -18.21 3.35 -14.96
N ARG A 24 -17.46 2.28 -15.21
CA ARG A 24 -16.87 1.42 -14.16
C ARG A 24 -15.44 1.80 -13.79
N ASN A 25 -14.84 2.80 -14.44
CA ASN A 25 -13.50 3.27 -14.13
C ASN A 25 -13.60 4.37 -13.05
N THR A 26 -13.46 3.96 -11.80
CA THR A 26 -13.53 4.80 -10.61
C THR A 26 -12.25 4.66 -9.80
N GLY A 27 -11.79 5.74 -9.19
CA GLY A 27 -10.61 5.73 -8.34
C GLY A 27 -10.22 7.14 -7.91
N THR A 28 -9.16 7.22 -7.11
CA THR A 28 -8.59 8.48 -6.66
C THR A 28 -7.08 8.42 -6.84
N SER A 29 -6.49 9.50 -7.34
CA SER A 29 -5.05 9.67 -7.43
C SER A 29 -4.66 10.87 -6.60
N VAL A 30 -3.60 10.71 -5.80
CA VAL A 30 -3.02 11.78 -4.99
C VAL A 30 -1.54 11.83 -5.30
N HIS A 31 -1.05 13.00 -5.66
CA HIS A 31 0.37 13.28 -5.88
C HIS A 31 0.72 14.55 -5.11
N PHE A 32 1.82 14.52 -4.36
CA PHE A 32 2.25 15.62 -3.52
C PHE A 32 3.76 15.77 -3.57
N TRP A 33 4.22 17.00 -3.36
CA TRP A 33 5.61 17.34 -3.15
C TRP A 33 5.80 17.70 -1.67
N PRO A 34 6.60 16.94 -0.91
CA PRO A 34 6.92 17.30 0.47
C PRO A 34 7.62 18.66 0.52
N ASP A 35 7.20 19.53 1.43
CA ASP A 35 7.96 20.73 1.75
C ASP A 35 9.16 20.33 2.64
N GLU A 36 10.35 20.41 2.05
CA GLU A 36 11.61 19.96 2.66
C GLU A 36 11.94 20.70 3.96
N SER A 37 11.40 21.91 4.18
CA SER A 37 11.67 22.71 5.38
C SER A 37 11.14 22.08 6.67
N PHE A 38 10.16 21.17 6.57
CA PHE A 38 9.59 20.45 7.71
C PHE A 38 10.30 19.13 8.04
N PHE A 39 11.32 18.73 7.29
CA PHE A 39 11.98 17.42 7.44
C PHE A 39 13.50 17.54 7.54
N ASP A 40 14.11 16.71 8.39
CA ASP A 40 15.58 16.59 8.44
C ASP A 40 16.16 16.02 7.13
N SER A 41 15.37 15.19 6.43
CA SER A 41 15.69 14.69 5.10
C SER A 41 14.42 14.57 4.26
N PRO A 42 14.39 15.14 3.04
CA PRO A 42 13.23 15.05 2.16
C PRO A 42 13.16 13.70 1.41
N ARG A 43 14.11 12.80 1.63
CA ARG A 43 14.18 11.51 0.94
C ARG A 43 13.23 10.49 1.58
N PHE A 44 12.39 9.87 0.78
CA PHE A 44 11.60 8.73 1.21
C PHE A 44 12.50 7.53 1.53
N SER A 45 12.24 6.89 2.67
CA SER A 45 12.88 5.61 3.00
C SER A 45 12.17 4.48 2.25
N VAL A 46 12.78 4.05 1.14
CA VAL A 46 12.24 2.98 0.29
C VAL A 46 12.00 1.70 1.10
N SER A 47 12.94 1.30 1.96
CA SER A 47 12.80 0.09 2.78
C SER A 47 11.58 0.14 3.71
N ARG A 48 11.33 1.28 4.37
CA ARG A 48 10.16 1.48 5.23
C ARG A 48 8.86 1.46 4.42
N LEU A 49 8.85 2.12 3.26
CA LEU A 49 7.67 2.20 2.40
C LEU A 49 7.31 0.82 1.84
N THR A 50 8.30 0.08 1.31
CA THR A 50 8.15 -1.30 0.85
C THR A 50 7.60 -2.21 1.95
N HIS A 51 8.14 -2.12 3.17
CA HIS A 51 7.66 -2.93 4.29
C HIS A 51 6.19 -2.62 4.64
N LEU A 52 5.82 -1.33 4.69
CA LEU A 52 4.44 -0.90 4.97
C LEU A 52 3.48 -1.36 3.88
N LEU A 53 3.82 -1.15 2.61
CA LEU A 53 3.00 -1.54 1.47
C LEU A 53 2.81 -3.06 1.41
N LYS A 54 3.88 -3.85 1.62
CA LYS A 54 3.78 -5.31 1.73
C LYS A 54 2.84 -5.73 2.86
N ALA A 55 2.97 -5.13 4.04
CA ALA A 55 2.08 -5.42 5.17
C ALA A 55 0.60 -5.12 4.86
N LYS A 56 0.30 -4.03 4.13
CA LYS A 56 -1.08 -3.73 3.71
C LYS A 56 -1.65 -4.78 2.76
N ALA A 57 -0.84 -5.32 1.84
CA ALA A 57 -1.28 -6.39 0.95
C ALA A 57 -1.53 -7.71 1.70
N VAL A 58 -0.74 -7.99 2.74
CA VAL A 58 -0.90 -9.18 3.59
C VAL A 58 -2.17 -9.09 4.44
N LEU A 59 -2.46 -7.92 5.01
CA LEU A 59 -3.61 -7.68 5.88
C LEU A 59 -4.92 -7.50 5.11
N CYS A 60 -4.87 -7.32 3.79
CA CYS A 60 -6.05 -7.14 2.94
C CYS A 60 -6.04 -8.18 1.81
N PRO A 61 -6.54 -9.41 2.07
CA PRO A 61 -6.54 -10.48 1.09
C PRO A 61 -7.20 -10.06 -0.23
N GLY A 62 -6.57 -10.42 -1.35
CA GLY A 62 -7.03 -10.13 -2.71
C GLY A 62 -6.73 -8.71 -3.22
N VAL A 63 -6.22 -7.80 -2.38
CA VAL A 63 -5.74 -6.48 -2.83
C VAL A 63 -4.38 -6.62 -3.49
N GLU A 64 -4.23 -6.02 -4.67
CA GLU A 64 -2.94 -5.86 -5.33
C GLU A 64 -2.36 -4.49 -5.00
N ILE A 65 -1.12 -4.48 -4.49
CA ILE A 65 -0.37 -3.26 -4.18
C ILE A 65 0.90 -3.24 -5.02
N THR A 66 1.09 -2.18 -5.79
CA THR A 66 2.28 -1.97 -6.62
C THR A 66 3.04 -0.74 -6.15
N PHE A 67 4.36 -0.89 -6.00
CA PHE A 67 5.28 0.19 -5.70
C PHE A 67 6.26 0.36 -6.88
N LYS A 68 6.24 1.55 -7.49
CA LYS A 68 7.15 1.94 -8.59
C LYS A 68 8.10 3.02 -8.09
N ASP A 69 9.38 2.71 -8.07
CA ASP A 69 10.44 3.63 -7.71
C ASP A 69 11.12 4.14 -8.98
N HIS A 70 10.82 5.38 -9.36
CA HIS A 70 11.42 6.04 -10.52
C HIS A 70 12.86 6.54 -10.27
N VAL A 71 13.32 6.61 -9.02
CA VAL A 71 14.69 7.01 -8.67
C VAL A 71 15.66 5.86 -8.88
N ASN A 72 15.29 4.67 -8.40
CA ASN A 72 16.11 3.45 -8.53
C ASN A 72 15.71 2.58 -9.73
N ASN A 73 14.64 2.97 -10.45
CA ASN A 73 14.08 2.27 -11.59
C ASN A 73 13.69 0.82 -11.27
N THR A 74 13.03 0.62 -10.12
CA THR A 74 12.57 -0.69 -9.65
C THR A 74 11.06 -0.72 -9.50
N GLU A 75 10.46 -1.89 -9.73
CA GLU A 75 9.03 -2.13 -9.53
C GLU A 75 8.83 -3.40 -8.70
N GLN A 76 7.94 -3.31 -7.72
CA GLN A 76 7.56 -4.43 -6.85
C GLN A 76 6.03 -4.48 -6.74
N SER A 77 5.46 -5.69 -6.78
CA SER A 77 4.02 -5.90 -6.63
C SER A 77 3.76 -7.02 -5.63
N TRP A 78 2.75 -6.83 -4.78
CA TRP A 78 2.30 -7.79 -3.78
C TRP A 78 0.80 -8.03 -3.91
N ARG A 79 0.42 -9.31 -3.85
CA ARG A 79 -0.97 -9.75 -3.76
C ARG A 79 -0.97 -11.06 -3.00
N TYR A 80 -1.72 -11.11 -1.90
CA TYR A 80 -1.82 -12.29 -1.04
C TYR A 80 -3.26 -12.77 -1.02
N GLU A 81 -3.49 -14.03 -1.36
CA GLU A 81 -4.84 -14.64 -1.34
C GLU A 81 -5.16 -15.23 0.03
N LYS A 82 -4.15 -15.75 0.78
CA LYS A 82 -4.32 -16.29 2.14
C LYS A 82 -3.64 -15.44 3.22
N GLY A 83 -3.44 -14.15 2.93
CA GLY A 83 -2.96 -13.14 3.85
C GLY A 83 -1.76 -13.55 4.71
N LEU A 84 -1.98 -13.61 6.03
CA LEU A 84 -0.97 -13.86 7.05
C LEU A 84 -0.26 -15.22 6.92
N ASN A 85 -0.96 -16.27 6.49
CA ASN A 85 -0.36 -17.60 6.39
C ASN A 85 0.74 -17.63 5.32
N ASP A 86 0.43 -17.10 4.12
CA ASP A 86 1.37 -17.05 3.00
C ASP A 86 2.58 -16.18 3.36
N TYR A 87 2.34 -15.03 4.01
CA TYR A 87 3.40 -14.13 4.45
C TYR A 87 4.34 -14.78 5.46
N LEU A 88 3.80 -15.46 6.48
CA LEU A 88 4.62 -16.11 7.49
C LEU A 88 5.43 -17.27 6.89
N CYS A 89 4.81 -18.07 6.02
CA CYS A 89 5.51 -19.14 5.29
C CYS A 89 6.66 -18.58 4.44
N GLU A 90 6.45 -17.45 3.76
CA GLU A 90 7.49 -16.76 2.98
C GLU A 90 8.64 -16.28 3.88
N ALA A 91 8.31 -15.68 5.04
CA ALA A 91 9.29 -15.09 5.96
C ALA A 91 10.19 -16.13 6.64
N VAL A 92 9.69 -17.35 6.88
CA VAL A 92 10.45 -18.44 7.54
C VAL A 92 10.93 -19.51 6.54
N ASN A 93 10.75 -19.28 5.24
CA ASN A 93 11.12 -20.24 4.22
C ASN A 93 12.62 -20.59 4.31
N GLY A 94 12.94 -21.88 4.35
CA GLY A 94 14.31 -22.38 4.50
C GLY A 94 14.81 -22.52 5.94
N LEU A 95 14.01 -22.16 6.94
CA LEU A 95 14.29 -22.43 8.35
C LEU A 95 13.49 -23.65 8.84
N PRO A 96 14.07 -24.49 9.73
CA PRO A 96 13.30 -25.55 10.37
C PRO A 96 12.23 -24.94 11.28
N THR A 97 10.96 -25.25 11.01
CA THR A 97 9.80 -24.82 11.79
C THR A 97 9.16 -26.00 12.51
N LEU A 98 8.53 -25.71 13.65
CA LEU A 98 7.70 -26.69 14.35
C LEU A 98 6.45 -25.97 14.87
N PRO A 99 5.23 -26.32 14.43
CA PRO A 99 4.89 -27.29 13.38
C PRO A 99 5.41 -26.91 11.98
N GLU A 100 5.47 -27.88 11.06
CA GLU A 100 5.94 -27.66 9.66
C GLU A 100 5.17 -26.55 8.94
N LYS A 101 3.86 -26.45 9.22
CA LYS A 101 2.99 -25.36 8.73
C LYS A 101 2.59 -24.48 9.91
N PRO A 102 2.45 -23.16 9.72
CA PRO A 102 1.99 -22.27 10.76
C PRO A 102 0.66 -22.73 11.37
N PHE A 103 0.57 -22.67 12.69
CA PHE A 103 -0.71 -22.79 13.37
C PHE A 103 -1.54 -21.53 13.10
N VAL A 104 -2.69 -21.71 12.44
CA VAL A 104 -3.64 -20.63 12.13
C VAL A 104 -4.89 -20.85 12.98
N GLY A 105 -5.45 -19.77 13.50
CA GLY A 105 -6.74 -19.77 14.17
C GLY A 105 -7.53 -18.55 13.75
N ASN A 106 -8.83 -18.74 13.52
CA ASN A 106 -9.74 -17.64 13.20
C ASN A 106 -10.31 -17.10 14.51
N PHE A 107 -10.28 -15.78 14.67
CA PHE A 107 -10.90 -15.10 15.80
C PHE A 107 -11.92 -14.10 15.27
N GLU A 108 -13.20 -14.40 15.46
CA GLU A 108 -14.29 -13.47 15.16
C GLU A 108 -14.60 -12.66 16.44
N GLY A 109 -14.28 -11.37 16.43
CA GLY A 109 -14.76 -10.42 17.43
C GLY A 109 -15.98 -9.66 16.92
N ASP A 110 -16.87 -9.21 17.80
CA ASP A 110 -18.12 -8.50 17.45
C ASP A 110 -17.94 -7.22 16.60
N THR A 111 -16.71 -6.68 16.51
CA THR A 111 -16.38 -5.44 15.78
C THR A 111 -15.22 -5.57 14.80
N GLU A 112 -14.42 -6.63 14.87
CA GLU A 112 -13.26 -6.85 14.00
C GLU A 112 -13.10 -8.34 13.71
N ALA A 113 -12.87 -8.67 12.44
CA ALA A 113 -12.50 -10.00 11.99
C ALA A 113 -11.05 -9.97 11.48
N VAL A 114 -10.25 -10.93 11.92
CA VAL A 114 -8.90 -11.19 11.42
C VAL A 114 -8.85 -12.65 10.97
N ASP A 115 -8.70 -12.86 9.67
CA ASP A 115 -8.45 -14.16 9.01
C ASP A 115 -6.94 -14.40 8.82
#